data_AF-A0A959H2K1-F1
#
_entry.id   AF-A0A959H2K1-F1
#
_cell.length_a   1.000
_cell.length_b   1.000
_cell.length_c   1.000
_cell.angle_alpha   90.00
_cell.angle_beta   90.00
_cell.angle_gamma   90.00
#
_symmetry.space_group_name_H-M   'P 1'
#
loop_
_entity.id
_entity.type
_entity.pdbx_description
1 polymer ?
#
loop_
_entity_poly.entity_id
_entity_poly.type
_entity_poly.pdbx_seq_one_letter_code
_entity_poly.pdbx_strand_id
1 'polypeptide(L)'
;LGASFFISQALWLGLSYRTALELRQSSNDSADLWAAMYFRNGLRVGASYDLTLSKLKQSNNGSFEIMVGYEFDIKVKRVASPRYF
;
A
#
# COMPACT_ATOMS: atom_id res chain seq x y z
N LEU A 1 -13.33 -6.38 -0.46
CA LEU A 1 -12.65 -6.99 -1.63
C LEU A 1 -11.46 -6.13 -2.02
N GLY A 2 -10.39 -6.70 -2.55
CA GLY A 2 -9.28 -5.89 -3.06
C GLY A 2 -8.50 -6.62 -4.14
N ALA A 3 -7.85 -5.85 -5.01
CA ALA A 3 -7.00 -6.33 -6.09
C ALA A 3 -5.73 -5.47 -6.14
N SER A 4 -4.59 -6.09 -6.43
CA SER A 4 -3.35 -5.35 -6.66
C SER A 4 -2.50 -6.03 -7.74
N PHE A 5 -1.75 -5.21 -8.47
CA PHE A 5 -0.92 -5.61 -9.58
C PHE A 5 0.48 -5.04 -9.37
N PHE A 6 1.48 -5.92 -9.47
CA PHE A 6 2.89 -5.54 -9.41
C PHE A 6 3.51 -5.68 -10.80
N ILE A 7 3.76 -4.55 -11.43
CA ILE A 7 4.17 -4.43 -12.83
C ILE A 7 5.66 -4.11 -12.88
N SER A 8 6.39 -4.91 -13.66
CA SER A 8 7.81 -4.70 -13.98
C SER A 8 8.73 -4.57 -12.75
N GLN A 9 8.31 -5.12 -11.61
CA GLN A 9 8.99 -4.98 -10.32
C GLN A 9 9.24 -3.53 -9.86
N ALA A 10 8.50 -2.58 -10.45
CA ALA A 10 8.71 -1.16 -10.28
C ALA A 10 7.42 -0.44 -9.90
N LEU A 11 6.28 -0.80 -10.52
CA LEU A 11 5.01 -0.14 -10.25
C LEU A 11 4.07 -1.12 -9.53
N TRP A 12 3.62 -0.74 -8.35
CA TRP A 12 2.60 -1.45 -7.59
C TRP A 12 1.34 -0.63 -7.56
N LEU A 13 0.25 -1.18 -8.07
CA LEU A 13 -1.04 -0.52 -8.14
C LEU A 13 -2.05 -1.40 -7.43
N GLY A 14 -2.90 -0.82 -6.59
CA GLY A 14 -3.97 -1.55 -5.94
C GLY A 14 -5.23 -0.74 -5.75
N LEU A 15 -6.32 -1.48 -5.65
CA LEU A 15 -7.62 -0.96 -5.28
C LEU A 15 -8.25 -1.88 -4.25
N SER A 16 -8.98 -1.30 -3.31
CA SER A 16 -9.73 -1.99 -2.29
C SER A 16 -11.14 -1.43 -2.26
N TYR A 17 -12.10 -2.27 -1.96
CA TYR A 17 -13.50 -1.89 -1.78
C TYR A 17 -13.98 -2.51 -0.48
N ARG A 18 -14.40 -1.66 0.45
CA ARG A 18 -14.94 -2.04 1.75
C ARG A 18 -16.45 -1.84 1.75
N THR A 19 -17.17 -2.92 2.03
CA THR A 19 -18.63 -2.92 2.17
C THR A 19 -18.96 -3.41 3.57
N ALA A 20 -19.76 -2.64 4.30
CA ALA A 20 -20.32 -3.08 5.57
C ALA A 20 -21.63 -3.82 5.29
N LEU A 21 -21.57 -5.16 5.35
CA LEU A 21 -22.76 -6.00 5.30
C LEU A 21 -23.38 -6.04 6.70
N GLU A 22 -24.34 -5.14 6.96
CA GLU A 22 -25.16 -5.21 8.16
C GLU A 22 -26.41 -6.05 7.88
N LEU A 23 -26.76 -6.96 8.80
CA LEU A 23 -27.84 -7.97 8.71
C LEU A 23 -29.25 -7.43 8.36
N ARG A 24 -29.43 -6.11 8.28
CA ARG A 24 -30.69 -5.43 7.94
C ARG A 24 -30.59 -4.41 6.81
N GLN A 25 -29.41 -3.83 6.55
CA GLN A 25 -29.15 -2.91 5.43
C GLN A 25 -27.67 -3.04 5.03
N SER A 26 -27.41 -3.38 3.77
CA SER A 26 -26.06 -3.31 3.21
C SER A 26 -25.73 -1.86 2.92
N SER A 27 -24.68 -1.32 3.55
CA SER A 27 -24.20 0.04 3.29
C SER A 27 -22.85 0.00 2.59
N ASN A 28 -22.72 0.78 1.52
CA ASN A 28 -21.44 0.98 0.84
C ASN A 28 -20.56 1.86 1.72
N ASP A 29 -19.43 1.34 2.18
CA ASP A 29 -18.61 1.98 3.21
C ASP A 29 -17.58 2.91 2.54
N SER A 30 -16.57 2.32 1.87
CA SER A 30 -15.47 3.05 1.22
C SER A 30 -14.83 2.25 0.09
N ALA A 31 -14.14 2.95 -0.81
CA ALA A 31 -13.23 2.39 -1.80
C ALA A 31 -11.86 3.05 -1.64
N ASP A 32 -10.80 2.27 -1.60
CA ASP A 32 -9.43 2.76 -1.54
C ASP A 32 -8.76 2.52 -2.90
N LEU A 33 -7.96 3.47 -3.36
CA LEU A 33 -7.03 3.27 -4.46
C LEU A 33 -5.63 3.70 -4.04
N TRP A 34 -4.61 2.97 -4.48
CA TRP A 34 -3.24 3.31 -4.16
C TRP A 34 -2.28 2.88 -5.27
N ALA A 35 -1.18 3.61 -5.36
CA ALA A 35 -0.09 3.31 -6.27
C ALA A 35 1.24 3.58 -5.58
N ALA A 36 2.24 2.74 -5.83
CA ALA A 36 3.58 2.88 -5.33
C ALA A 36 4.60 2.53 -6.42
N MET A 37 5.68 3.29 -6.47
CA MET A 37 6.83 3.06 -7.33
C MET A 37 8.03 2.64 -6.50
N TYR A 38 8.75 1.66 -7.00
CA TYR A 38 9.94 1.06 -6.44
C TYR A 38 11.10 1.37 -7.37
N PHE A 39 12.10 2.04 -6.82
CA PHE A 39 13.31 2.39 -7.52
C PHE A 39 14.41 1.36 -7.19
N ARG A 40 15.31 1.14 -8.16
CA ARG A 40 16.45 0.22 -8.03
C ARG A 40 17.42 0.56 -6.90
N ASN A 41 17.40 1.81 -6.43
CA ASN A 41 18.26 2.30 -5.36
C ASN A 41 17.69 2.05 -3.94
N GLY A 42 16.57 1.32 -3.82
CA GLY A 42 15.89 1.05 -2.55
C GLY A 42 14.84 2.10 -2.17
N LEU A 43 14.69 3.18 -2.95
CA LEU A 43 13.64 4.17 -2.72
C LEU A 43 12.27 3.63 -3.11
N ARG A 44 11.25 3.95 -2.32
CA ARG A 44 9.84 3.69 -2.59
C ARG A 44 9.07 4.99 -2.42
N VAL A 45 8.21 5.30 -3.38
CA VAL A 45 7.31 6.46 -3.31
C VAL A 45 5.93 6.02 -3.74
N GLY A 46 4.91 6.32 -2.97
CA GLY A 46 3.53 5.99 -3.30
C GLY A 46 2.54 7.04 -2.84
N ALA A 47 1.31 6.87 -3.28
CA ALA A 47 0.18 7.68 -2.84
C ALA A 47 -1.07 6.81 -2.80
N SER A 48 -1.97 7.14 -1.89
CA SER A 48 -3.27 6.51 -1.74
C SER A 48 -4.37 7.55 -1.64
N TYR A 49 -5.57 7.15 -2.05
CA TYR A 49 -6.77 7.95 -1.97
C TYR A 49 -7.93 7.09 -1.47
N ASP A 50 -8.49 7.46 -0.32
CA ASP A 50 -9.71 6.86 0.24
C ASP A 50 -10.93 7.63 -0.26
N LEU A 51 -11.79 6.94 -1.01
CA LEU A 51 -13.10 7.39 -1.44
C LEU A 51 -14.15 6.83 -0.46
N THR A 52 -14.66 7.66 0.44
CA THR A 52 -15.79 7.25 1.28
C THR A 52 -17.10 7.30 0.46
N LEU A 53 -17.79 6.16 0.27
CA LEU A 53 -19.02 6.06 -0.54
C LEU A 53 -20.31 6.13 0.30
N SER A 54 -20.21 6.08 1.63
CA SER A 54 -21.35 6.06 2.55
C SER A 54 -22.12 7.39 2.61
N LYS A 55 -23.37 7.36 3.13
CA LYS A 55 -24.28 8.52 3.34
C LYS A 55 -23.69 9.63 4.23
N LEU A 56 -22.53 9.42 4.85
CA LEU A 56 -21.73 10.43 5.55
C LEU A 56 -20.94 11.36 4.61
N LYS A 57 -21.13 11.21 3.29
CA LYS A 57 -20.54 12.04 2.22
C LYS A 57 -20.71 13.56 2.39
N GLN A 58 -21.59 14.02 3.26
CA GLN A 58 -21.79 15.45 3.52
C GLN A 58 -20.65 16.10 4.33
N SER A 59 -19.75 15.32 4.95
CA SER A 59 -18.67 15.86 5.78
C SER A 59 -17.25 15.39 5.43
N ASN A 60 -17.07 14.32 4.66
CA ASN A 60 -15.75 13.73 4.43
C ASN A 60 -15.45 13.60 2.92
N ASN A 61 -14.61 14.49 2.38
CA ASN A 61 -14.29 14.60 0.95
C ASN A 61 -13.25 13.57 0.44
N GLY A 62 -13.09 12.45 1.16
CA GLY A 62 -11.99 11.51 0.95
C GLY A 62 -10.66 12.03 1.48
N SER A 63 -9.69 11.12 1.65
CA SER A 63 -8.36 11.43 2.19
C SER A 63 -7.29 11.10 1.17
N PHE A 64 -6.35 12.01 0.94
CA PHE A 64 -5.17 11.77 0.11
C PHE A 64 -3.94 11.62 0.99
N GLU A 65 -3.22 10.51 0.83
CA GLU A 65 -2.03 10.19 1.61
C GLU A 65 -0.85 9.93 0.68
N ILE A 66 0.34 10.37 1.09
CA ILE A 66 1.58 10.15 0.37
C ILE A 66 2.49 9.29 1.25
N MET A 67 3.14 8.31 0.64
CA MET A 67 4.07 7.38 1.28
C MET A 67 5.46 7.52 0.66
N VAL A 68 6.49 7.65 1.48
CA VAL A 68 7.89 7.61 1.04
C VAL A 68 8.65 6.69 1.97
N GLY A 69 9.48 5.80 1.41
CA GLY A 69 10.32 4.87 2.15
C GLY A 69 11.64 4.64 1.44
N TYR A 70 12.67 4.23 2.18
CA TYR A 70 13.98 3.89 1.63
C TYR A 70 14.52 2.65 2.32
N GLU A 71 14.97 1.67 1.53
CA GLU A 71 15.54 0.41 2.00
C GLU A 71 17.07 0.46 1.95
N PHE A 72 17.72 0.22 3.10
CA PHE A 72 19.17 0.18 3.22
C PHE A 72 19.69 -1.26 3.14
N ASP A 73 20.42 -1.61 2.08
CA ASP A 73 21.13 -2.90 1.97
C ASP A 73 22.44 -2.86 2.78
N ILE A 74 22.34 -3.05 4.09
CA ILE A 74 23.53 -3.09 4.97
C ILE A 74 24.12 -4.51 4.92
N LYS A 75 25.13 -4.70 4.08
CA LYS A 75 25.93 -5.94 4.06
C LYS A 75 26.82 -6.02 5.30
N VAL A 76 26.25 -6.54 6.39
CA VAL A 76 27.04 -6.93 7.56
C VAL A 76 27.94 -8.08 7.14
N LYS A 77 29.26 -7.85 7.07
CA LYS A 77 30.25 -8.91 6.83
C LYS A 77 30.04 -9.98 7.88
N ARG A 78 29.40 -11.09 7.49
CA ARG A 78 29.30 -12.29 8.31
C ARG A 78 30.73 -12.80 8.44
N VAL A 79 31.33 -12.62 9.61
CA VAL A 79 32.66 -13.15 9.91
C VAL A 79 32.56 -14.66 9.78
N ALA A 80 33.03 -15.20 8.66
CA ALA A 80 33.22 -16.62 8.50
C ALA A 80 34.31 -17.01 9.50
N SER A 81 33.94 -17.74 10.56
CA SER A 81 34.91 -18.32 11.49
C SER A 81 35.93 -19.12 10.67
N PRO A 82 37.21 -18.73 10.63
CA PRO A 82 38.20 -19.44 9.87
C PRO A 82 38.43 -20.77 10.57
N ARG A 83 37.90 -21.86 10.01
CA ARG A 83 38.24 -23.19 10.50
C ARG A 83 39.63 -23.51 9.96
N TYR A 84 40.59 -23.55 10.88
CA TYR A 84 41.96 -24.00 10.62
C TYR A 84 41.94 -25.45 10.11
N PHE A 85 42.76 -25.69 9.08
CA PHE A 85 43.07 -27.00 8.52
C PHE A 85 43.81 -27.89 9.52
#